data_AF-A0A8H9FYC5-F1
#
_entry.id   AF-A0A8H9FYC5-F1
#
_cell.length_a   1.000
_cell.length_b   1.000
_cell.length_c   1.000
_cell.angle_alpha   90.00
_cell.angle_beta   90.00
_cell.angle_gamma   90.00
#
_symmetry.space_group_name_H-M   'P 1'
#
loop_
_entity.id
_entity.type
_entity.pdbx_description
1 polymer ?
#
loop_
_entity_poly.entity_id
_entity_poly.type
_entity_poly.pdbx_seq_one_letter_code
_entity_poly.pdbx_strand_id
1 'polypeptide(L)'
;MEFTDYQKASLKHLNTCKVMLDSMTLLASNASAEINIVNKKQAILHNLFYHSGYTLECIINYAILKHYKWKAGKAVGDTLPDHSFSKKSGIAFYRDTKTQTGGVYAFNFQGHDFQRNIQVLTKALPASNIPLLDRSVRIDADLSKLLRAWQVEVRYHPSDTMYSNITLTQSTVERFVNLTNNIYNELMKLVG
;
A
#
# COMPACT_ATOMS: atom_id res chain seq x y z
N MET A 1 -9.61 2.31 14.50
CA MET A 1 -8.14 2.42 14.48
C MET A 1 -7.78 3.88 14.71
N GLU A 2 -6.83 4.17 15.58
CA GLU A 2 -6.19 5.48 15.62
C GLU A 2 -5.29 5.67 14.40
N PHE A 3 -4.92 6.91 14.06
CA PHE A 3 -4.03 7.13 12.93
C PHE A 3 -2.65 6.49 13.16
N THR A 4 -2.18 6.43 14.41
CA THR A 4 -0.93 5.77 14.81
C THR A 4 -0.97 4.24 14.62
N ASP A 5 -2.16 3.63 14.60
CA ASP A 5 -2.30 2.21 14.31
C ASP A 5 -1.97 1.90 12.85
N TYR A 6 -2.24 2.82 11.92
CA TYR A 6 -1.82 2.68 10.52
C TYR A 6 -0.29 2.69 10.41
N GLN A 7 0.41 3.54 11.16
CA GLN A 7 1.88 3.52 11.20
C GLN A 7 2.39 2.16 11.68
N LYS A 8 1.88 1.68 12.83
CA LYS A 8 2.27 0.38 13.39
C LYS A 8 1.97 -0.77 12.43
N ALA A 9 0.80 -0.75 11.79
CA ALA A 9 0.39 -1.75 10.82
C ALA A 9 1.30 -1.76 9.59
N SER A 10 1.61 -0.59 9.02
CA SER A 10 2.53 -0.49 7.87
C SER A 10 3.91 -1.06 8.20
N LEU A 11 4.49 -0.72 9.36
CA LEU A 11 5.76 -1.27 9.81
C LEU A 11 5.70 -2.79 10.00
N LYS A 12 4.61 -3.31 10.61
CA LYS A 12 4.41 -4.75 10.80
C LYS A 12 4.36 -5.49 9.47
N HIS A 13 3.62 -4.99 8.49
CA HIS A 13 3.54 -5.60 7.16
C HIS A 13 4.89 -5.56 6.43
N LEU A 14 5.60 -4.44 6.50
CA LEU A 14 6.93 -4.31 5.92
C LEU A 14 7.94 -5.28 6.53
N ASN A 15 7.94 -5.43 7.86
CA ASN A 15 8.81 -6.39 8.54
C ASN A 15 8.45 -7.83 8.19
N THR A 16 7.16 -8.13 8.00
CA THR A 16 6.72 -9.44 7.53
C THR A 16 7.26 -9.71 6.12
N CYS A 17 7.26 -8.71 5.23
CA CYS A 17 7.86 -8.83 3.90
C CYS A 17 9.35 -9.16 3.98
N LYS A 18 10.11 -8.50 4.86
CA LYS A 18 11.55 -8.75 5.05
C LYS A 18 11.80 -10.21 5.47
N VAL A 19 11.08 -10.70 6.48
CA VAL A 19 11.19 -12.11 6.94
C VAL A 19 10.85 -13.11 5.83
N MET A 20 9.85 -12.80 5.00
CA MET A 20 9.48 -13.66 3.87
C MET A 20 10.52 -13.65 2.73
N LEU A 21 11.21 -12.52 2.50
CA LEU A 21 12.33 -12.46 1.56
C LEU A 21 13.53 -13.30 2.03
N ASP A 22 13.82 -13.26 3.33
CA ASP A 22 14.86 -14.13 3.91
C ASP A 22 14.50 -15.61 3.71
N SER A 23 13.23 -15.96 3.93
CA SER A 23 12.71 -17.31 3.71
C SER A 23 12.82 -17.74 2.24
N MET A 24 12.56 -16.85 1.28
CA MET A 24 12.74 -17.12 -0.16
C MET A 24 14.21 -17.41 -0.50
N THR A 25 15.13 -16.66 0.08
CA THR A 25 16.57 -16.85 -0.13
C THR A 25 17.02 -18.22 0.38
N LEU A 26 16.55 -18.63 1.57
CA LEU A 26 16.83 -19.96 2.11
C LEU A 26 16.28 -21.10 1.25
N LEU A 27 15.09 -20.91 0.66
CA LEU A 27 14.48 -21.87 -0.27
C LEU A 27 15.18 -21.90 -1.65
N ALA A 28 15.92 -20.86 -2.03
CA ALA A 28 16.71 -20.85 -3.26
C ALA A 28 18.02 -21.64 -3.10
N SER A 29 18.62 -21.59 -1.91
CA SER A 29 19.83 -22.36 -1.56
C SER A 29 19.61 -23.88 -1.52
N ASN A 30 18.36 -24.33 -1.36
CA ASN A 30 17.96 -25.73 -1.42
C ASN A 30 17.44 -26.04 -2.83
N ALA A 31 18.35 -26.37 -3.74
CA ALA A 31 18.11 -26.51 -5.18
C ALA A 31 17.31 -27.78 -5.60
N SER A 32 16.29 -28.20 -4.85
CA SER A 32 15.41 -29.30 -5.30
C SER A 32 14.18 -28.78 -6.04
N ALA A 33 13.90 -29.38 -7.20
CA ALA A 33 12.67 -29.15 -7.99
C ALA A 33 11.44 -29.82 -7.35
N GLU A 34 11.47 -30.06 -6.04
CA GLU A 34 10.37 -30.68 -5.33
C GLU A 34 9.12 -29.80 -5.42
N ILE A 35 8.00 -30.44 -5.78
CA ILE A 35 6.71 -29.76 -5.97
C ILE A 35 6.30 -28.95 -4.72
N ASN A 36 6.71 -29.41 -3.54
CA ASN A 36 6.50 -28.73 -2.26
C ASN A 36 7.26 -27.39 -2.18
N ILE A 37 8.49 -27.32 -2.70
CA ILE A 37 9.28 -26.08 -2.73
C ILE A 37 8.67 -25.08 -3.70
N VAL A 38 8.23 -25.54 -4.89
CA VAL A 38 7.55 -24.68 -5.88
C VAL A 38 6.29 -24.05 -5.28
N ASN A 39 5.43 -24.86 -4.65
CA ASN A 39 4.20 -24.37 -4.02
C ASN A 39 4.48 -23.39 -2.87
N LYS A 40 5.50 -23.66 -2.04
CA LYS A 40 5.94 -22.74 -0.98
C LYS A 40 6.42 -21.41 -1.53
N LYS A 41 7.25 -21.43 -2.58
CA LYS A 41 7.73 -20.21 -3.25
C LYS A 41 6.55 -19.40 -3.78
N GLN A 42 5.61 -20.04 -4.49
CA GLN A 42 4.43 -19.35 -4.99
C GLN A 42 3.60 -18.73 -3.86
N ALA A 43 3.35 -19.47 -2.77
CA ALA A 43 2.63 -18.94 -1.62
C ALA A 43 3.33 -17.72 -1.01
N ILE A 44 4.66 -17.73 -0.92
CA ILE A 44 5.42 -16.57 -0.43
C ILE A 44 5.29 -15.38 -1.38
N LEU A 45 5.36 -15.57 -2.71
CA LEU A 45 5.20 -14.48 -3.68
C LEU A 45 3.83 -13.78 -3.54
N HIS A 46 2.75 -14.55 -3.38
CA HIS A 46 1.42 -13.98 -3.15
C HIS A 46 1.33 -13.22 -1.81
N ASN A 47 1.93 -13.76 -0.73
CA ASN A 47 1.95 -13.08 0.56
C ASN A 47 2.81 -11.80 0.54
N LEU A 48 3.95 -11.80 -0.17
CA LEU A 48 4.78 -10.61 -0.37
C LEU A 48 4.03 -9.52 -1.14
N PHE A 49 3.34 -9.88 -2.22
CA PHE A 49 2.51 -8.96 -2.99
C PHE A 49 1.39 -8.35 -2.12
N TYR A 50 0.68 -9.20 -1.38
CA TYR A 50 -0.37 -8.80 -0.45
C TYR A 50 0.14 -7.82 0.61
N HIS A 51 1.19 -8.20 1.36
CA HIS A 51 1.70 -7.39 2.46
C HIS A 51 2.39 -6.11 1.99
N SER A 52 2.95 -6.09 0.78
CA SER A 52 3.50 -4.87 0.18
C SER A 52 2.41 -3.82 -0.04
N GLY A 53 1.27 -4.19 -0.64
CA GLY A 53 0.18 -3.24 -0.83
C GLY A 53 -0.49 -2.79 0.48
N TYR A 54 -0.63 -3.67 1.48
CA TYR A 54 -1.07 -3.23 2.81
C TYR A 54 -0.08 -2.29 3.49
N THR A 55 1.22 -2.48 3.27
CA THR A 55 2.24 -1.53 3.75
C THR A 55 1.99 -0.16 3.13
N LEU A 56 1.81 -0.08 1.80
CA LEU A 56 1.52 1.16 1.07
C LEU A 56 0.21 1.81 1.55
N GLU A 57 -0.87 1.04 1.64
CA GLU A 57 -2.16 1.52 2.12
C GLU A 57 -2.06 2.17 3.51
N CYS A 58 -1.46 1.44 4.46
CA CYS A 58 -1.34 1.92 5.81
C CYS A 58 -0.43 3.16 5.91
N ILE A 59 0.73 3.17 5.24
CA ILE A 59 1.64 4.32 5.33
C ILE A 59 1.08 5.56 4.62
N ILE A 60 0.38 5.39 3.50
CA ILE A 60 -0.29 6.49 2.79
C ILE A 60 -1.38 7.09 3.68
N ASN A 61 -2.21 6.25 4.31
CA ASN A 61 -3.26 6.71 5.19
C ASN A 61 -2.70 7.44 6.42
N TYR A 62 -1.65 6.88 7.02
CA TYR A 62 -0.92 7.54 8.11
C TYR A 62 -0.39 8.90 7.68
N ALA A 63 0.31 8.98 6.54
CA ALA A 63 0.94 10.20 6.06
C ALA A 63 -0.09 11.30 5.78
N ILE A 64 -1.23 10.97 5.16
CA ILE A 64 -2.33 11.92 4.94
C ILE A 64 -2.85 12.45 6.29
N LEU A 65 -3.21 11.55 7.20
CA LEU A 65 -3.79 11.91 8.50
C LEU A 65 -2.82 12.76 9.33
N LYS A 66 -1.54 12.39 9.34
CA LYS A 66 -0.49 13.12 10.05
C LYS A 66 -0.21 14.49 9.43
N HIS A 67 -0.09 14.58 8.10
CA HIS A 67 0.12 15.85 7.38
C HIS A 67 -0.99 16.87 7.69
N TYR A 68 -2.25 16.43 7.64
CA TYR A 68 -3.41 17.27 7.94
C TYR A 68 -3.71 17.41 9.45
N LYS A 69 -2.80 16.94 10.31
CA LYS A 69 -2.85 17.09 11.78
C LYS A 69 -4.11 16.48 12.39
N TRP A 70 -4.48 15.27 11.97
CA TRP A 70 -5.53 14.49 12.63
C TRP A 70 -5.22 14.33 14.12
N LYS A 71 -6.24 14.46 14.97
CA LYS A 71 -6.06 14.49 16.42
C LYS A 71 -5.65 13.10 16.94
N ALA A 72 -4.60 13.03 17.76
CA ALA A 72 -4.21 11.81 18.46
C ALA A 72 -5.32 11.36 19.45
N GLY A 73 -5.44 10.04 19.67
CA GLY A 73 -6.52 9.46 20.48
C GLY A 73 -7.89 9.48 19.83
N LYS A 74 -8.03 10.04 18.61
CA LYS A 74 -9.29 10.06 17.86
C LYS A 74 -9.30 8.94 16.83
N ALA A 75 -10.23 7.99 16.98
CA ALA A 75 -10.43 6.90 16.04
C ALA A 75 -10.83 7.42 14.65
N VAL A 76 -10.17 6.85 13.65
CA VAL A 76 -10.44 7.00 12.22
C VAL A 76 -11.54 6.01 11.86
N GLY A 77 -12.77 6.48 11.71
CA GLY A 77 -13.95 5.65 11.44
C GLY A 77 -15.18 6.04 12.25
N ASP A 78 -15.04 6.23 13.56
CA ASP A 78 -16.16 6.55 14.46
C ASP A 78 -16.69 7.98 14.26
N THR A 79 -15.92 8.80 13.54
CA THR A 79 -16.14 10.24 13.42
C THR A 79 -16.39 10.65 11.97
N LEU A 80 -16.76 9.70 11.12
CA LEU A 80 -17.02 9.97 9.70
C LEU A 80 -18.49 10.33 9.44
N PRO A 81 -18.76 11.43 8.71
CA PRO A 81 -17.80 12.41 8.21
C PRO A 81 -17.33 13.41 9.28
N ASP A 82 -16.01 13.66 9.38
CA ASP A 82 -15.49 14.75 10.22
C ASP A 82 -15.50 16.04 9.39
N HIS A 83 -16.59 16.80 9.51
CA HIS A 83 -16.78 18.05 8.77
C HIS A 83 -15.74 19.13 9.11
N SER A 84 -15.23 19.15 10.35
CA SER A 84 -14.24 20.13 10.78
C SER A 84 -12.89 19.86 10.11
N PHE A 85 -12.45 18.60 10.13
CA PHE A 85 -11.28 18.18 9.37
C PHE A 85 -11.48 18.46 7.89
N SER A 86 -12.63 18.08 7.33
CA SER A 86 -12.89 18.21 5.89
C SER A 86 -12.83 19.67 5.41
N LYS A 87 -13.42 20.58 6.18
CA LYS A 87 -13.37 22.03 5.91
C LYS A 87 -11.94 22.57 5.95
N LYS A 88 -11.11 22.09 6.89
CA LYS A 88 -9.72 22.54 7.06
C LYS A 88 -8.78 21.99 6.00
N SER A 89 -8.95 20.72 5.64
CA SER A 89 -8.04 19.99 4.75
C SER A 89 -8.44 20.07 3.27
N GLY A 90 -9.71 20.37 2.97
CA GLY A 90 -10.26 20.23 1.62
C GLY A 90 -10.37 18.77 1.16
N ILE A 91 -10.40 17.83 2.11
CA ILE A 91 -10.58 16.39 1.88
C ILE A 91 -11.92 15.98 2.47
N ALA A 92 -12.79 15.37 1.67
CA ALA A 92 -14.01 14.76 2.17
C ALA A 92 -13.77 13.28 2.44
N PHE A 93 -14.20 12.85 3.62
CA PHE A 93 -14.27 11.44 3.95
C PHE A 93 -15.56 10.86 3.41
N TYR A 94 -15.44 9.80 2.61
CA TYR A 94 -16.59 9.04 2.16
C TYR A 94 -16.45 7.60 2.60
N ARG A 95 -17.56 7.03 3.10
CA ARG A 95 -17.68 5.59 3.38
C ARG A 95 -17.89 4.79 2.10
N ASP A 96 -18.51 5.41 1.08
CA ASP A 96 -18.76 4.86 -0.26
C ASP A 96 -18.62 5.96 -1.33
N THR A 97 -18.09 5.60 -2.49
CA THR A 97 -17.37 6.45 -3.44
C THR A 97 -18.23 7.12 -4.51
N LYS A 98 -19.56 6.98 -4.47
CA LYS A 98 -20.46 7.44 -5.55
C LYS A 98 -20.71 8.97 -5.60
N THR A 99 -20.13 9.77 -4.70
CA THR A 99 -20.50 11.18 -4.51
C THR A 99 -19.31 12.15 -4.49
N GLN A 100 -18.45 12.13 -5.52
CA GLN A 100 -17.57 13.28 -5.77
C GLN A 100 -18.39 14.41 -6.43
N THR A 101 -18.65 15.48 -5.69
CA THR A 101 -19.13 16.75 -6.25
C THR A 101 -18.28 17.90 -5.70
N GLY A 102 -17.83 18.81 -6.58
CA GLY A 102 -17.31 20.13 -6.15
C GLY A 102 -15.84 20.27 -5.74
N GLY A 103 -14.87 19.60 -6.39
CA GLY A 103 -13.44 19.89 -6.20
C GLY A 103 -12.82 19.45 -4.86
N VAL A 104 -13.57 18.66 -4.09
CA VAL A 104 -13.12 18.07 -2.82
C VAL A 104 -12.54 16.68 -3.07
N TYR A 105 -11.37 16.39 -2.51
CA TYR A 105 -10.70 15.09 -2.68
C TYR A 105 -11.37 14.01 -1.81
N ALA A 106 -11.68 12.85 -2.39
CA ALA A 106 -12.25 11.73 -1.64
C ALA A 106 -11.13 10.90 -1.01
N PHE A 107 -11.14 10.79 0.32
CA PHE A 107 -10.24 9.90 1.06
C PHE A 107 -10.99 8.65 1.49
N ASN A 108 -10.58 7.50 0.96
CA ASN A 108 -11.29 6.23 1.12
C ASN A 108 -10.57 5.33 2.13
N PHE A 109 -11.28 4.94 3.18
CA PHE A 109 -10.77 3.97 4.16
C PHE A 109 -11.29 2.55 3.95
N GLN A 110 -12.33 2.36 3.13
CA GLN A 110 -12.98 1.07 2.92
C GLN A 110 -12.72 0.55 1.50
N GLY A 111 -12.29 -0.70 1.37
CA GLY A 111 -12.16 -1.37 0.07
C GLY A 111 -10.75 -1.61 -0.43
N HIS A 112 -9.74 -1.60 0.45
CA HIS A 112 -8.35 -1.97 0.13
C HIS A 112 -7.86 -1.35 -1.19
N ASP A 113 -7.99 -0.02 -1.31
CA ASP A 113 -7.68 0.71 -2.53
C ASP A 113 -6.91 1.99 -2.18
N PHE A 114 -5.61 1.84 -1.98
CA PHE A 114 -4.72 2.97 -1.73
C PHE A 114 -4.56 3.88 -2.95
N GLN A 115 -4.93 3.44 -4.17
CA GLN A 115 -4.69 4.20 -5.41
C GLN A 115 -5.38 5.55 -5.40
N ARG A 116 -6.58 5.63 -4.82
CA ARG A 116 -7.33 6.89 -4.70
C ARG A 116 -6.67 7.86 -3.72
N ASN A 117 -6.13 7.31 -2.63
CA ASN A 117 -5.52 8.11 -1.57
C ASN A 117 -4.17 8.70 -2.02
N ILE A 118 -3.49 8.09 -3.00
CA ILE A 118 -2.28 8.67 -3.63
C ILE A 118 -2.55 10.10 -4.12
N GLN A 119 -3.68 10.36 -4.77
CA GLN A 119 -3.98 11.68 -5.33
C GLN A 119 -4.06 12.76 -4.25
N VAL A 120 -4.59 12.40 -3.08
CA VAL A 120 -4.65 13.26 -1.89
C VAL A 120 -3.23 13.55 -1.39
N LEU A 121 -2.41 12.52 -1.29
CA LEU A 121 -1.06 12.63 -0.77
C LEU A 121 -0.13 13.38 -1.73
N THR A 122 -0.25 13.19 -3.05
CA THR A 122 0.47 13.97 -4.07
C THR A 122 0.16 15.46 -3.98
N LYS A 123 -1.09 15.84 -3.67
CA LYS A 123 -1.44 17.25 -3.42
C LYS A 123 -0.84 17.77 -2.11
N ALA A 124 -0.85 16.96 -1.06
CA ALA A 124 -0.31 17.32 0.25
C ALA A 124 1.22 17.48 0.22
N LEU A 125 1.90 16.69 -0.60
CA LEU A 125 3.37 16.62 -0.70
C LEU A 125 3.83 16.86 -2.14
N PRO A 126 3.66 18.08 -2.68
CA PRO A 126 4.12 18.42 -4.03
C PRO A 126 5.65 18.33 -4.11
N ALA A 127 6.17 17.86 -5.24
CA ALA A 127 7.61 17.70 -5.49
C ALA A 127 8.33 16.88 -4.40
N SER A 128 7.67 15.84 -3.87
CA SER A 128 8.20 15.02 -2.79
C SER A 128 9.41 14.17 -3.18
N ASN A 129 9.67 13.99 -4.49
CA ASN A 129 10.69 13.06 -4.99
C ASN A 129 10.48 11.61 -4.49
N ILE A 130 9.24 11.25 -4.14
CA ILE A 130 8.86 9.90 -3.71
C ILE A 130 8.24 9.16 -4.91
N PRO A 131 8.71 7.94 -5.24
CA PRO A 131 8.02 7.10 -6.23
C PRO A 131 6.53 6.98 -5.87
N LEU A 132 5.65 6.89 -6.87
CA LEU A 132 4.18 6.85 -6.74
C LEU A 132 3.54 8.22 -6.49
N LEU A 133 4.22 9.14 -5.81
CA LEU A 133 3.68 10.45 -5.46
C LEU A 133 4.16 11.56 -6.37
N ASP A 134 5.41 11.46 -6.85
CA ASP A 134 6.05 12.41 -7.75
C ASP A 134 6.24 11.80 -9.14
N ARG A 135 5.68 12.46 -10.16
CA ARG A 135 5.72 11.98 -11.56
C ARG A 135 7.12 12.09 -12.18
N SER A 136 8.00 12.91 -11.61
CA SER A 136 9.40 13.02 -12.07
C SER A 136 10.22 11.79 -11.69
N VAL A 137 9.78 11.03 -10.68
CA VAL A 137 10.44 9.80 -10.24
C VAL A 137 9.95 8.63 -11.08
N ARG A 138 10.84 8.12 -11.94
CA ARG A 138 10.53 6.99 -12.80
C ARG A 138 10.37 5.70 -11.98
N ILE A 139 9.25 5.01 -12.20
CA ILE A 139 9.04 3.62 -11.76
C ILE A 139 9.09 2.73 -13.00
N ASP A 140 9.73 1.58 -12.89
CA ASP A 140 9.77 0.60 -13.96
C ASP A 140 8.35 0.18 -14.40
N ALA A 141 8.19 -0.09 -15.69
CA ALA A 141 6.88 -0.30 -16.28
C ALA A 141 6.15 -1.52 -15.71
N ASP A 142 6.88 -2.59 -15.38
CA ASP A 142 6.34 -3.81 -14.77
C ASP A 142 5.89 -3.55 -13.32
N LEU A 143 6.69 -2.85 -12.52
CA LEU A 143 6.32 -2.44 -11.17
C LEU A 143 5.10 -1.50 -11.17
N SER A 144 5.03 -0.58 -12.14
CA SER A 144 3.87 0.29 -12.33
C SER A 144 2.60 -0.49 -12.70
N LYS A 145 2.73 -1.62 -13.40
CA LYS A 145 1.60 -2.54 -13.65
C LYS A 145 1.19 -3.25 -12.37
N LEU A 146 2.13 -3.81 -11.61
CA LEU A 146 1.84 -4.49 -10.33
C LEU A 146 1.18 -3.56 -9.32
N LEU A 147 1.66 -2.32 -9.18
CA LEU A 147 1.05 -1.30 -8.32
C LEU A 147 -0.43 -1.10 -8.65
N ARG A 148 -0.74 -0.89 -9.93
CA ARG A 148 -2.11 -0.64 -10.41
C ARG A 148 -3.00 -1.88 -10.36
N ALA A 149 -2.41 -3.06 -10.43
CA ALA A 149 -3.12 -4.32 -10.36
C ALA A 149 -3.24 -4.87 -8.93
N TRP A 150 -2.71 -4.17 -7.92
CA TRP A 150 -2.79 -4.64 -6.55
C TRP A 150 -4.24 -4.76 -6.07
N GLN A 151 -4.60 -5.96 -5.63
CA GLN A 151 -5.90 -6.33 -5.11
C GLN A 151 -5.71 -7.40 -4.03
N VAL A 152 -6.51 -7.31 -2.96
CA VAL A 152 -6.40 -8.21 -1.80
C VAL A 152 -6.72 -9.66 -2.18
N GLU A 153 -7.62 -9.84 -3.13
CA GLU A 153 -8.18 -11.10 -3.61
C GLU A 153 -7.14 -11.97 -4.32
N VAL A 154 -6.08 -11.39 -4.89
CA VAL A 154 -5.00 -12.12 -5.57
C VAL A 154 -4.33 -13.15 -4.65
N ARG A 155 -4.30 -12.88 -3.34
CA ARG A 155 -3.78 -13.83 -2.34
C ARG A 155 -4.74 -15.00 -2.10
N TYR A 156 -6.04 -14.73 -2.07
CA TYR A 156 -7.06 -15.69 -1.66
C TYR A 156 -7.58 -16.54 -2.82
N HIS A 157 -7.52 -16.03 -4.04
CA HIS A 157 -8.04 -16.66 -5.25
C HIS A 157 -6.98 -16.68 -6.37
N PRO A 158 -5.78 -17.25 -6.12
CA PRO A 158 -4.67 -17.19 -7.08
C PRO A 158 -4.94 -17.93 -8.40
N SER A 159 -5.90 -18.85 -8.41
CA SER A 159 -6.32 -19.62 -9.58
C SER A 159 -7.51 -19.02 -10.33
N ASP A 160 -8.09 -17.91 -9.83
CA ASP A 160 -9.23 -17.28 -10.48
C ASP A 160 -8.77 -16.57 -11.75
N THR A 161 -9.46 -16.87 -12.86
CA THR A 161 -9.21 -16.26 -14.17
C THR A 161 -9.28 -14.74 -14.16
N MET A 162 -10.02 -14.14 -13.22
CA MET A 162 -10.09 -12.70 -13.03
C MET A 162 -8.72 -12.06 -12.72
N TYR A 163 -7.83 -12.80 -12.04
CA TYR A 163 -6.50 -12.32 -11.66
C TYR A 163 -5.37 -12.91 -12.51
N SER A 164 -5.71 -13.66 -13.56
CA SER A 164 -4.75 -14.38 -14.42
C SER A 164 -3.76 -13.46 -15.15
N ASN A 165 -4.11 -12.18 -15.32
CA ASN A 165 -3.24 -11.16 -15.89
C ASN A 165 -2.17 -10.63 -14.92
N ILE A 166 -2.23 -11.01 -13.63
CA ILE A 166 -1.26 -10.61 -12.61
C ILE A 166 -0.24 -11.73 -12.44
N THR A 167 0.87 -11.63 -13.18
CA THR A 167 1.97 -12.57 -13.06
C THR A 167 2.93 -12.14 -11.96
N LEU A 168 3.02 -12.95 -10.89
CA LEU A 168 3.96 -12.75 -9.79
C LEU A 168 5.21 -13.61 -10.01
N THR A 169 6.29 -12.98 -10.47
CA THR A 169 7.62 -13.61 -10.52
C THR A 169 8.45 -13.21 -9.30
N GLN A 170 9.42 -14.04 -8.93
CA GLN A 170 10.33 -13.71 -7.82
C GLN A 170 11.01 -12.35 -8.01
N SER A 171 11.65 -12.12 -9.16
CA SER A 171 12.35 -10.86 -9.45
C SER A 171 11.42 -9.64 -9.36
N THR A 172 10.22 -9.73 -9.94
CA THR A 172 9.28 -8.59 -9.94
C THR A 172 8.72 -8.32 -8.54
N VAL A 173 8.42 -9.36 -7.76
CA VAL A 173 7.89 -9.20 -6.39
C VAL A 173 8.97 -8.68 -5.45
N GLU A 174 10.21 -9.15 -5.53
CA GLU A 174 11.34 -8.61 -4.75
C GLU A 174 11.55 -7.11 -5.02
N ARG A 175 11.55 -6.72 -6.30
CA ARG A 175 11.63 -5.31 -6.71
C ARG A 175 10.42 -4.50 -6.21
N PHE A 176 9.23 -5.10 -6.17
CA PHE A 176 8.03 -4.47 -5.62
C PHE A 176 8.11 -4.24 -4.10
N VAL A 177 8.64 -5.21 -3.34
CA VAL A 177 8.90 -5.05 -1.90
C VAL A 177 9.94 -3.97 -1.66
N ASN A 178 11.01 -3.91 -2.46
CA ASN A 178 12.05 -2.88 -2.35
C ASN A 178 11.50 -1.48 -2.65
N LEU A 179 10.67 -1.34 -3.69
CA LEU A 179 9.95 -0.10 -4.00
C LEU A 179 9.05 0.32 -2.83
N THR A 180 8.33 -0.64 -2.24
CA THR A 180 7.46 -0.40 -1.08
C THR A 180 8.25 0.06 0.14
N ASN A 181 9.39 -0.58 0.43
CA ASN A 181 10.30 -0.17 1.50
C ASN A 181 10.84 1.25 1.26
N ASN A 182 11.20 1.59 0.03
CA ASN A 182 11.65 2.93 -0.33
C ASN A 182 10.56 3.98 -0.05
N ILE A 183 9.36 3.77 -0.59
CA ILE A 183 8.21 4.68 -0.37
C ILE A 183 7.89 4.85 1.11
N TYR A 184 7.88 3.73 1.86
CA TYR A 184 7.67 3.77 3.32
C TYR A 184 8.71 4.66 4.01
N ASN A 185 10.00 4.45 3.74
CA ASN A 185 11.08 5.19 4.41
C ASN A 185 11.05 6.68 4.04
N GLU A 186 10.81 7.02 2.78
CA GLU A 186 10.71 8.43 2.36
C GLU A 186 9.50 9.13 2.99
N LEU A 187 8.34 8.46 3.07
CA LEU A 187 7.18 9.01 3.77
C LEU A 187 7.47 9.20 5.25
N MET A 188 8.10 8.23 5.91
CA MET A 188 8.49 8.35 7.31
C MET A 188 9.48 9.48 7.58
N LYS A 189 10.35 9.86 6.62
CA LYS A 189 11.20 11.05 6.77
C LYS A 189 10.40 12.36 6.75
N LEU A 190 9.31 12.41 5.98
CA LEU A 190 8.48 13.61 5.82
C LEU A 190 7.45 13.77 6.94
N VAL A 191 6.89 12.66 7.43
CA VAL A 191 5.75 12.68 8.37
C VAL A 191 6.03 11.95 9.69
N GLY A 192 7.19 11.35 9.87
CA GLY A 192 7.57 10.58 11.07
C GLY A 192 7.65 11.39 12.35
#